data_AF-A0A7D8UH44-F1
#
_entry.id   AF-A0A7D8UH44-F1
#
_cell.length_a   1.000
_cell.length_b   1.000
_cell.length_c   1.000
_cell.angle_alpha   90.00
_cell.angle_beta   90.00
_cell.angle_gamma   90.00
#
_symmetry.space_group_name_H-M   'P 1'
#
loop_
_entity.id
_entity.type
_entity.pdbx_description
1 polymer ?
#
loop_
_entity_poly.entity_id
_entity_poly.type
_entity_poly.pdbx_seq_one_letter_code
_entity_poly.pdbx_strand_id
1 'polypeptide(L)'
;MLAFSLVEVLLAIVILSLGLLGLGAVIPVVIRQQRIANETTLGVNAANNAESAIRSRIDLRSRQRVSGTGSNVSPWHAWRNSETAGGMIETTRPGLWRVPEIDRETGRIQLPSGNVSFLAPAERYSIPLSQRLTPAAETGGPPPRFVWDFVARRVVSRIDDSTVRITPNDPIMIAVFVRRVDPSIRLPGGVSLARALVDSGPGGLALESRRVPVAVGTDGRPTLNGVIGAGNAGYGQPIVLQVAQGQPDYERADSPTPTRDDDRDRLQFSTANTNAQLPPGTDVQTAIALASQINQLLVDNFGNVYRVVGRDGQRVIIDPPVPAWVRNMSELQVVAFVPQVASEVKVFTITTN
;
A
#
# COMPACT_ATOMS: atom_id res chain seq x y z
N MET A 1 -65.26 -33.34 4.08
CA MET A 1 -64.42 -32.15 3.81
C MET A 1 -64.21 -31.45 5.13
N LEU A 2 -63.03 -31.59 5.74
CA LEU A 2 -62.66 -30.80 6.91
C LEU A 2 -62.34 -29.39 6.40
N ALA A 3 -63.22 -28.43 6.65
CA ALA A 3 -62.98 -27.04 6.33
C ALA A 3 -61.82 -26.53 7.20
N PHE A 4 -60.75 -26.05 6.58
CA PHE A 4 -59.65 -25.39 7.29
C PHE A 4 -60.20 -24.20 8.07
N SER A 5 -59.79 -24.09 9.33
CA SER A 5 -60.17 -22.97 10.18
C SER A 5 -59.54 -21.68 9.65
N LEU A 6 -60.31 -20.57 9.63
CA LEU A 6 -59.80 -19.24 9.29
C LEU A 6 -58.55 -18.87 10.13
N VAL A 7 -58.50 -19.33 11.39
CA VAL A 7 -57.35 -19.11 12.29
C VAL A 7 -56.09 -19.79 11.76
N GLU A 8 -56.21 -20.96 11.14
CA GLU A 8 -55.09 -21.73 10.62
C GLU A 8 -54.47 -21.05 9.39
N VAL A 9 -55.31 -20.50 8.51
CA VAL A 9 -54.86 -19.72 7.35
C VAL A 9 -54.17 -18.42 7.80
N LEU A 10 -54.73 -17.72 8.78
CA LEU A 10 -54.10 -16.52 9.34
C LEU A 10 -52.75 -16.82 9.99
N LEU A 11 -52.65 -17.91 10.74
CA LEU A 11 -51.39 -18.36 11.33
C LEU A 11 -50.34 -18.66 10.25
N ALA A 12 -50.72 -19.36 9.19
CA ALA A 12 -49.83 -19.67 8.08
C ALA A 12 -49.30 -18.39 7.39
N ILE A 13 -50.16 -17.39 7.18
CA ILE A 13 -49.75 -16.10 6.61
C ILE A 13 -48.80 -15.35 7.54
N VAL A 14 -49.05 -15.36 8.85
CA VAL A 14 -48.17 -14.71 9.83
C VAL A 14 -46.79 -15.37 9.86
N ILE A 15 -46.73 -16.70 9.90
CA ILE A 15 -45.47 -17.46 9.88
C ILE A 15 -44.70 -17.21 8.57
N LEU A 16 -45.40 -17.23 7.42
CA LEU A 16 -44.78 -16.92 6.13
C LEU A 16 -44.23 -15.50 6.09
N SER A 17 -45.01 -14.52 6.57
CA SER A 17 -44.60 -13.11 6.59
C SER A 17 -43.38 -12.89 7.49
N LEU A 18 -43.32 -13.54 8.64
CA LEU A 18 -42.16 -13.52 9.53
C LEU A 18 -40.93 -14.19 8.88
N GLY A 19 -41.12 -15.31 8.17
CA GLY A 19 -40.06 -15.98 7.42
C GLY A 19 -39.49 -15.11 6.30
N LEU A 20 -40.36 -14.45 5.52
CA LEU A 20 -39.95 -13.53 4.47
C LEU A 20 -39.27 -12.28 5.02
N LEU A 21 -39.70 -11.77 6.17
CA LEU A 21 -39.05 -10.65 6.86
C LEU A 21 -37.65 -11.04 7.34
N GLY A 22 -37.48 -12.24 7.89
CA GLY A 22 -36.16 -12.78 8.25
C GLY A 22 -35.23 -12.92 7.04
N LEU A 23 -35.74 -13.44 5.92
CA LEU A 23 -34.97 -13.58 4.68
C LEU A 23 -34.55 -12.21 4.11
N GLY A 24 -35.41 -11.21 4.19
CA GLY A 24 -35.11 -9.83 3.80
C GLY A 24 -33.94 -9.21 4.59
N ALA A 25 -33.78 -9.57 5.87
CA ALA A 25 -32.67 -9.10 6.70
C ALA A 25 -31.33 -9.78 6.38
N VAL A 26 -31.34 -11.03 5.91
CA VAL A 26 -30.13 -11.82 5.66
C VAL A 26 -29.49 -11.49 4.30
N ILE A 27 -30.28 -11.19 3.27
CA ILE A 27 -29.78 -10.95 1.91
C ILE A 27 -28.69 -9.87 1.85
N PRO A 28 -28.85 -8.66 2.44
CA PRO A 28 -27.82 -7.63 2.36
C PRO A 28 -26.50 -8.04 3.02
N VAL A 29 -26.56 -8.80 4.10
CA VAL A 29 -25.37 -9.31 4.80
C VAL A 29 -24.62 -10.29 3.93
N VAL A 30 -25.32 -11.23 3.29
CA VAL A 30 -24.73 -12.21 2.36
C VAL A 30 -24.11 -11.51 1.16
N ILE A 31 -24.78 -10.53 0.55
CA ILE A 31 -24.23 -9.76 -0.58
C ILE A 31 -22.94 -9.04 -0.15
N ARG A 32 -22.94 -8.42 1.04
CA ARG A 32 -21.74 -7.75 1.57
C ARG A 32 -20.60 -8.74 1.80
N GLN A 33 -20.88 -9.90 2.38
CA GLN A 33 -19.88 -10.96 2.63
C GLN A 33 -19.32 -11.53 1.32
N GLN A 34 -20.17 -11.85 0.35
CA GLN A 34 -19.75 -12.33 -0.97
C GLN A 34 -18.90 -11.29 -1.70
N ARG A 35 -19.28 -10.01 -1.61
CA ARG A 35 -18.51 -8.92 -2.18
C ARG A 35 -17.13 -8.82 -1.54
N ILE A 36 -17.05 -8.83 -0.21
CA ILE A 36 -15.77 -8.80 0.52
C ILE A 36 -14.91 -10.00 0.12
N ALA A 37 -15.47 -11.22 0.11
CA ALA A 37 -14.75 -12.42 -0.26
C ALA A 37 -14.18 -12.35 -1.69
N ASN A 38 -15.01 -11.94 -2.66
CA ASN A 38 -14.57 -11.77 -4.05
C ASN A 38 -13.47 -10.70 -4.17
N GLU A 39 -13.62 -9.58 -3.46
CA GLU A 39 -12.62 -8.51 -3.49
C GLU A 39 -11.30 -8.93 -2.84
N THR A 40 -11.32 -9.73 -1.78
CA THR A 40 -10.11 -10.33 -1.19
C THR A 40 -9.43 -11.28 -2.17
N THR A 41 -10.17 -12.20 -2.81
CA THR A 41 -9.59 -13.12 -3.80
C THR A 41 -8.95 -12.37 -4.98
N LEU A 42 -9.63 -11.34 -5.49
CA LEU A 42 -9.09 -10.54 -6.58
C LEU A 42 -7.90 -9.67 -6.13
N GLY A 43 -7.90 -9.19 -4.88
CA GLY A 43 -6.78 -8.46 -4.28
C GLY A 43 -5.51 -9.31 -4.21
N VAL A 44 -5.64 -10.57 -3.76
CA VAL A 44 -4.54 -11.55 -3.72
C VAL A 44 -4.01 -11.83 -5.12
N ASN A 45 -4.89 -12.03 -6.10
CA ASN A 45 -4.48 -12.24 -7.50
C ASN A 45 -3.75 -11.01 -8.07
N ALA A 46 -4.24 -9.80 -7.79
CA ALA A 46 -3.57 -8.57 -8.19
C ALA A 46 -2.19 -8.41 -7.52
N ALA A 47 -2.04 -8.81 -6.26
CA ALA A 47 -0.75 -8.76 -5.55
C ALA A 47 0.25 -9.77 -6.13
N ASN A 48 -0.21 -10.98 -6.48
CA ASN A 48 0.60 -12.00 -7.17
C ASN A 48 1.06 -11.51 -8.55
N ASN A 49 0.16 -10.87 -9.30
CA ASN A 49 0.48 -10.28 -10.60
C ASN A 49 1.50 -9.15 -10.46
N ALA A 50 1.36 -8.29 -9.44
CA ALA A 50 2.30 -7.21 -9.16
C ALA A 50 3.70 -7.73 -8.81
N GLU A 51 3.80 -8.76 -7.97
CA GLU A 51 5.09 -9.42 -7.71
C GLU A 51 5.70 -9.99 -9.01
N SER A 52 4.90 -10.71 -9.80
CA SER A 52 5.36 -11.28 -11.07
C SER A 52 5.85 -10.19 -12.04
N ALA A 53 5.10 -9.08 -12.15
CA ALA A 53 5.49 -7.92 -12.93
C ALA A 53 6.82 -7.35 -12.46
N ILE A 54 7.00 -7.10 -11.16
CA ILE A 54 8.25 -6.57 -10.60
C ILE A 54 9.43 -7.54 -10.82
N ARG A 55 9.22 -8.85 -10.67
CA ARG A 55 10.27 -9.86 -10.86
C ARG A 55 10.68 -10.06 -12.32
N SER A 56 9.74 -9.91 -13.26
CA SER A 56 9.97 -10.11 -14.70
C SER A 56 10.57 -8.89 -15.41
N ARG A 57 10.65 -7.73 -14.74
CA ARG A 57 11.27 -6.51 -15.26
C ARG A 57 12.80 -6.64 -15.38
N ILE A 58 13.25 -7.22 -16.49
CA ILE A 58 14.66 -7.39 -16.84
C ILE A 58 15.38 -6.05 -16.94
N ASP A 59 14.71 -5.01 -17.44
CA ASP A 59 15.21 -3.64 -17.54
C ASP A 59 15.69 -3.08 -16.19
N LEU A 60 14.94 -3.34 -15.11
CA LEU A 60 15.31 -2.88 -13.76
C LEU A 60 16.46 -3.68 -13.14
N ARG A 61 16.72 -4.89 -13.65
CA ARG A 61 17.79 -5.79 -13.19
C ARG A 61 19.04 -5.74 -14.05
N SER A 62 18.89 -5.40 -15.32
CA SER A 62 19.98 -5.33 -16.28
C SER A 62 20.97 -4.25 -15.87
N ARG A 63 22.27 -4.55 -15.91
CA ARG A 63 23.30 -3.56 -15.63
C ARG A 63 23.37 -2.59 -16.80
N GLN A 64 23.30 -1.30 -16.49
CA GLN A 64 23.28 -0.21 -17.46
C GLN A 64 24.52 0.65 -17.25
N ARG A 65 25.08 1.14 -18.34
CA ARG A 65 26.27 1.99 -18.29
C ARG A 65 25.90 3.36 -17.71
N VAL A 66 26.62 3.73 -16.67
CA VAL A 66 26.51 5.02 -15.98
C VAL A 66 27.34 6.05 -16.73
N SER A 67 26.73 7.20 -17.02
CA SER A 67 27.40 8.35 -17.60
C SER A 67 28.50 8.86 -16.66
N GLY A 68 29.67 9.18 -17.21
CA GLY A 68 30.80 9.75 -16.46
C GLY A 68 31.69 8.76 -15.70
N THR A 69 31.16 7.64 -15.19
CA THR A 69 31.97 6.66 -14.43
C THR A 69 32.40 5.44 -15.23
N GLY A 70 31.66 5.08 -16.29
CA GLY A 70 31.89 3.86 -17.06
C GLY A 70 31.47 2.57 -16.36
N SER A 71 31.01 2.65 -15.11
CA SER A 71 30.48 1.52 -14.35
C SER A 71 29.15 1.03 -14.91
N ASN A 72 28.89 -0.27 -14.79
CA ASN A 72 27.61 -0.88 -15.14
C ASN A 72 26.85 -1.23 -13.85
N VAL A 73 25.74 -0.55 -13.58
CA VAL A 73 24.89 -0.81 -12.41
C VAL A 73 23.44 -0.98 -12.84
N SER A 74 22.68 -1.82 -12.15
CA SER A 74 21.24 -1.94 -12.42
C SER A 74 20.46 -0.80 -11.75
N PRO A 75 19.29 -0.40 -12.26
CA PRO A 75 18.40 0.55 -11.59
C PRO A 75 18.07 0.18 -10.14
N TRP A 76 17.80 -1.11 -9.86
CA TRP A 76 17.61 -1.59 -8.49
C TRP A 76 18.85 -1.37 -7.62
N HIS A 77 20.04 -1.68 -8.15
CA HIS A 77 21.29 -1.46 -7.44
C HIS A 77 21.57 0.03 -7.21
N ALA A 78 21.31 0.89 -8.20
CA ALA A 78 21.48 2.34 -8.09
C ALA A 78 20.55 2.94 -7.03
N TRP A 79 19.26 2.58 -7.03
CA TRP A 79 18.33 3.07 -6.02
C TRP A 79 18.67 2.56 -4.62
N ARG A 80 19.03 1.27 -4.50
CA ARG A 80 19.46 0.67 -3.23
C ARG A 80 20.68 1.39 -2.66
N ASN A 81 21.60 1.80 -3.55
CA ASN A 81 22.84 2.47 -3.18
C ASN A 81 22.77 4.00 -3.31
N SER A 82 21.58 4.58 -3.45
CA SER A 82 21.44 6.03 -3.50
C SER A 82 21.45 6.62 -2.10
N GLU A 83 22.18 7.73 -1.94
CA GLU A 83 22.19 8.60 -0.74
C GLU A 83 21.24 9.79 -0.88
N THR A 84 20.57 9.95 -2.03
CA THR A 84 19.63 11.06 -2.24
C THR A 84 18.38 10.90 -1.39
N ALA A 85 17.56 11.96 -1.29
CA ALA A 85 16.20 11.85 -0.79
C ALA A 85 15.46 10.73 -1.56
N GLY A 86 14.97 9.72 -0.85
CA GLY A 86 14.34 8.52 -1.42
C GLY A 86 15.28 7.33 -1.66
N GLY A 87 16.61 7.49 -1.58
CA GLY A 87 17.58 6.39 -1.68
C GLY A 87 17.60 5.49 -0.44
N MET A 88 18.01 4.21 -0.59
CA MET A 88 17.97 3.23 0.51
C MET A 88 19.28 3.15 1.33
N ILE A 89 20.31 3.94 1.05
CA ILE A 89 21.48 4.01 1.93
C ILE A 89 21.13 4.89 3.12
N GLU A 90 21.06 4.26 4.29
CA GLU A 90 21.21 4.96 5.56
C GLU A 90 22.33 4.26 6.33
N THR A 91 23.45 4.96 6.49
CA THR A 91 24.60 4.46 7.25
C THR A 91 24.28 4.29 8.74
N THR A 92 23.26 5.00 9.23
CA THR A 92 22.88 5.03 10.65
C THR A 92 21.67 4.15 10.98
N ARG A 93 20.77 3.86 10.02
CA ARG A 93 19.49 3.16 10.27
C ARG A 93 19.08 2.26 9.08
N PRO A 94 19.62 1.05 8.98
CA PRO A 94 19.26 0.12 7.91
C PRO A 94 17.81 -0.34 8.05
N GLY A 95 17.18 -0.59 6.91
CA GLY A 95 15.85 -1.21 6.87
C GLY A 95 14.66 -0.24 6.87
N LEU A 96 14.88 1.06 6.69
CA LEU A 96 13.77 1.98 6.46
C LEU A 96 13.11 1.73 5.10
N TRP A 97 11.78 1.78 5.08
CA TRP A 97 11.00 1.79 3.85
C TRP A 97 11.23 3.08 3.06
N ARG A 98 11.37 2.92 1.75
CA ARG A 98 11.50 4.00 0.78
C ARG A 98 10.39 3.94 -0.25
N VAL A 99 9.70 5.07 -0.40
CA VAL A 99 8.72 5.28 -1.45
C VAL A 99 9.49 5.67 -2.73
N PRO A 100 9.29 4.97 -3.87
CA PRO A 100 9.85 5.43 -5.13
C PRO A 100 9.23 6.78 -5.52
N GLU A 101 9.85 7.51 -6.44
CA GLU A 101 9.25 8.74 -6.93
C GLU A 101 8.00 8.41 -7.74
N ILE A 102 6.88 9.07 -7.46
CA ILE A 102 5.63 8.87 -8.19
C ILE A 102 5.13 10.21 -8.69
N ASP A 103 5.04 10.34 -10.00
CA ASP A 103 4.43 11.50 -10.65
C ASP A 103 2.94 11.57 -10.27
N ARG A 104 2.52 12.68 -9.64
CA ARG A 104 1.16 12.82 -9.11
C ARG A 104 0.10 13.01 -10.19
N GLU A 105 0.49 13.48 -11.38
CA GLU A 105 -0.43 13.69 -12.49
C GLU A 105 -0.64 12.40 -13.28
N THR A 106 0.44 11.67 -13.52
CA THR A 106 0.41 10.47 -14.38
C THR A 106 0.33 9.15 -13.60
N GLY A 107 0.64 9.18 -12.30
CA GLY A 107 0.85 7.98 -11.50
C GLY A 107 2.08 7.18 -11.96
N ARG A 108 2.98 7.74 -12.78
CA ARG A 108 4.18 7.00 -13.21
C ARG A 108 5.16 6.86 -12.05
N ILE A 109 5.61 5.63 -11.79
CA ILE A 109 6.67 5.38 -10.82
C ILE A 109 8.03 5.54 -11.50
N GLN A 110 8.94 6.26 -10.89
CA GLN A 110 10.34 6.38 -11.28
C GLN A 110 11.20 5.91 -10.10
N LEU A 111 12.16 5.01 -10.39
CA LEU A 111 13.12 4.61 -9.37
C LEU A 111 14.14 5.74 -9.19
N PRO A 112 14.36 6.24 -7.97
CA PRO A 112 15.40 7.22 -7.71
C PRO A 112 16.76 6.64 -8.11
N SER A 113 17.39 7.18 -9.15
CA SER A 113 18.75 6.78 -9.54
C SER A 113 19.83 7.55 -8.77
N GLY A 114 19.42 8.54 -7.96
CA GLY A 114 20.34 9.39 -7.19
C GLY A 114 21.27 10.17 -8.11
N ASN A 115 22.57 10.14 -7.81
CA ASN A 115 23.61 10.75 -8.64
C ASN A 115 23.97 9.91 -9.89
N VAL A 116 23.28 8.78 -10.12
CA VAL A 116 23.51 7.92 -11.27
C VAL A 116 22.68 8.42 -12.44
N SER A 117 23.35 8.92 -13.48
CA SER A 117 22.75 9.19 -14.78
C SER A 117 22.99 8.01 -15.72
N PHE A 118 21.95 7.27 -16.05
CA PHE A 118 22.04 6.19 -17.03
C PHE A 118 22.12 6.76 -18.45
N LEU A 119 22.87 6.11 -19.35
CA LEU A 119 22.89 6.49 -20.77
C LEU A 119 21.58 6.19 -21.50
N ALA A 120 20.79 5.23 -21.00
CA ALA A 120 19.48 4.94 -21.58
C ALA A 120 18.43 5.95 -21.10
N PRO A 121 17.37 6.21 -21.91
CA PRO A 121 16.31 7.15 -21.53
C PRO A 121 15.68 6.80 -20.19
N ALA A 122 15.40 7.82 -19.36
CA ALA A 122 14.80 7.64 -18.03
C ALA A 122 13.47 6.85 -18.07
N GLU A 123 12.73 6.98 -19.16
CA GLU A 123 11.48 6.24 -19.40
C GLU A 123 11.63 4.72 -19.30
N ARG A 124 12.80 4.17 -19.65
CA ARG A 124 13.07 2.73 -19.55
C ARG A 124 13.06 2.21 -18.12
N TYR A 125 13.30 3.08 -17.13
CA TYR A 125 13.35 2.71 -15.72
C TYR A 125 12.10 3.13 -14.96
N SER A 126 11.09 3.60 -15.70
CA SER A 126 9.80 3.96 -15.14
C SER A 126 8.82 2.79 -15.22
N ILE A 127 7.91 2.72 -14.25
CA ILE A 127 6.79 1.79 -14.27
C ILE A 127 5.54 2.63 -14.56
N PRO A 128 5.05 2.64 -15.81
CA PRO A 128 3.89 3.44 -16.17
C PRO A 128 2.63 2.89 -15.48
N LEU A 129 1.66 3.76 -15.24
CA LEU A 129 0.43 3.40 -14.55
C LEU A 129 -0.32 2.25 -15.24
N SER A 130 -0.30 2.17 -16.58
CA SER A 130 -0.95 1.10 -17.35
C SER A 130 -0.49 -0.31 -16.97
N GLN A 131 0.79 -0.47 -16.60
CA GLN A 131 1.36 -1.75 -16.16
C GLN A 131 0.99 -2.11 -14.71
N ARG A 132 0.39 -1.16 -13.97
CA ARG A 132 0.05 -1.31 -12.56
C ARG A 132 -1.43 -1.56 -12.31
N LEU A 133 -2.24 -1.55 -13.35
CA LEU A 133 -3.68 -1.77 -13.29
C LEU A 133 -4.00 -3.25 -13.40
N THR A 134 -4.99 -3.71 -12.62
CA THR A 134 -5.50 -5.09 -12.69
C THR A 134 -7.04 -5.10 -12.70
N PRO A 135 -7.68 -5.69 -13.74
CA PRO A 135 -7.09 -6.11 -15.01
C PRO A 135 -6.36 -4.98 -15.75
N ALA A 136 -5.55 -5.34 -16.75
CA ALA A 136 -4.86 -4.34 -17.58
C ALA A 136 -5.88 -3.41 -18.26
N ALA A 137 -5.54 -2.13 -18.39
CA ALA A 137 -6.40 -1.11 -18.98
C ALA A 137 -6.38 -1.19 -20.52
N GLU A 138 -7.07 -2.19 -21.06
CA GLU A 138 -7.21 -2.40 -22.50
C GLU A 138 -8.50 -1.76 -23.04
N THR A 139 -8.46 -1.27 -24.28
CA THR A 139 -9.65 -0.69 -24.93
C THR A 139 -10.65 -1.81 -25.23
N GLY A 140 -11.87 -1.70 -24.67
CA GLY A 140 -12.91 -2.73 -24.79
C GLY A 140 -12.76 -3.90 -23.81
N GLY A 141 -11.70 -3.94 -23.01
CA GLY A 141 -11.51 -4.91 -21.94
C GLY A 141 -12.36 -4.61 -20.69
N PRO A 142 -12.39 -5.52 -19.70
CA PRO A 142 -13.01 -5.26 -18.43
C PRO A 142 -12.34 -4.06 -17.73
N PRO A 143 -13.11 -3.20 -17.04
CA PRO A 143 -12.54 -2.03 -16.39
C PRO A 143 -11.53 -2.44 -15.30
N PRO A 144 -10.40 -1.73 -15.16
CA PRO A 144 -9.44 -1.98 -14.10
C PRO A 144 -10.12 -1.78 -12.74
N ARG A 145 -9.89 -2.72 -11.82
CA ARG A 145 -10.49 -2.72 -10.47
C ARG A 145 -9.48 -2.40 -9.39
N PHE A 146 -8.20 -2.69 -9.65
CA PHE A 146 -7.11 -2.46 -8.73
C PHE A 146 -5.97 -1.72 -9.40
N VAL A 147 -5.23 -0.98 -8.58
CA VAL A 147 -3.89 -0.46 -8.89
C VAL A 147 -2.95 -0.95 -7.80
N TRP A 148 -1.70 -1.24 -8.15
CA TRP A 148 -0.69 -1.58 -7.16
C TRP A 148 0.43 -0.56 -7.11
N ASP A 149 0.92 -0.29 -5.90
CA ASP A 149 2.09 0.53 -5.62
C ASP A 149 3.02 -0.26 -4.73
N PHE A 150 4.21 0.25 -4.47
CA PHE A 150 5.12 -0.42 -3.57
C PHE A 150 6.05 0.54 -2.86
N VAL A 151 6.60 0.05 -1.76
CA VAL A 151 7.78 0.59 -1.11
C VAL A 151 8.87 -0.47 -1.14
N ALA A 152 10.12 -0.03 -1.08
CA ALA A 152 11.26 -0.93 -1.05
C ALA A 152 12.17 -0.57 0.13
N ARG A 153 12.85 -1.56 0.68
CA ARG A 153 13.92 -1.37 1.64
C ARG A 153 15.07 -2.32 1.35
N ARG A 154 16.25 -1.92 1.75
CA ARG A 154 17.41 -2.81 1.78
C ARG A 154 17.24 -3.83 2.91
N VAL A 155 17.45 -5.11 2.61
CA VAL A 155 17.56 -6.16 3.62
C VAL A 155 19.01 -6.22 4.07
N VAL A 156 19.26 -5.84 5.32
CA VAL A 156 20.59 -5.98 5.91
C VAL A 156 20.63 -7.29 6.68
N SER A 157 21.50 -8.20 6.26
CA SER A 157 21.58 -9.56 6.80
C SER A 157 22.18 -9.64 8.21
N ARG A 158 22.77 -8.56 8.72
CA ARG A 158 23.40 -8.57 10.05
C ARG A 158 23.52 -7.16 10.63
N ILE A 159 22.92 -6.95 11.80
CA ILE A 159 23.22 -5.81 12.67
C ILE A 159 24.09 -6.40 13.79
N ASP A 160 25.40 -6.44 13.58
CA ASP A 160 26.32 -6.67 14.71
C ASP A 160 26.46 -5.33 15.46
N ASP A 161 26.51 -5.38 16.80
CA ASP A 161 26.30 -4.37 17.88
C ASP A 161 26.84 -2.92 17.73
N SER A 162 27.33 -2.48 16.56
CA SER A 162 27.62 -1.06 16.27
C SER A 162 27.89 -0.74 14.80
N THR A 163 28.01 -1.73 13.90
CA THR A 163 28.32 -1.46 12.49
C THR A 163 27.44 -2.25 11.53
N VAL A 164 26.68 -1.52 10.74
CA VAL A 164 25.85 -2.05 9.67
C VAL A 164 26.77 -2.42 8.51
N ARG A 165 27.02 -3.72 8.33
CA ARG A 165 27.81 -4.19 7.17
C ARG A 165 26.93 -4.19 5.92
N ILE A 166 27.06 -3.12 5.16
CA ILE A 166 26.46 -2.93 3.82
C ILE A 166 27.25 -3.79 2.83
N THR A 167 26.62 -4.84 2.27
CA THR A 167 27.26 -5.63 1.21
C THR A 167 26.78 -5.21 -0.18
N PRO A 168 27.63 -5.24 -1.23
CA PRO A 168 27.22 -4.89 -2.59
C PRO A 168 26.06 -5.72 -3.16
N ASN A 169 25.73 -6.87 -2.55
CA ASN A 169 24.71 -7.79 -3.03
C ASN A 169 23.53 -7.94 -2.06
N ASP A 170 23.36 -6.99 -1.13
CA ASP A 170 22.23 -7.01 -0.21
C ASP A 170 20.90 -7.10 -0.97
N PRO A 171 19.99 -7.99 -0.55
CA PRO A 171 18.68 -8.11 -1.15
C PRO A 171 17.85 -6.83 -0.94
N ILE A 172 16.83 -6.67 -1.76
CA ILE A 172 15.81 -5.65 -1.58
C ILE A 172 14.51 -6.35 -1.19
N MET A 173 13.91 -5.93 -0.08
CA MET A 173 12.57 -6.33 0.30
C MET A 173 11.60 -5.29 -0.23
N ILE A 174 10.51 -5.75 -0.82
CA ILE A 174 9.49 -4.94 -1.46
C ILE A 174 8.17 -5.27 -0.78
N ALA A 175 7.42 -4.25 -0.38
CA ALA A 175 6.04 -4.37 0.05
C ALA A 175 5.15 -3.72 -1.00
N VAL A 176 4.34 -4.54 -1.66
CA VAL A 176 3.35 -4.12 -2.67
C VAL A 176 2.01 -3.90 -1.98
N PHE A 177 1.42 -2.73 -2.19
CA PHE A 177 0.07 -2.39 -1.76
C PHE A 177 -0.87 -2.45 -2.95
N VAL A 178 -1.87 -3.33 -2.89
CA VAL A 178 -2.96 -3.36 -3.86
C VAL A 178 -4.10 -2.50 -3.34
N ARG A 179 -4.55 -1.56 -4.16
CA ARG A 179 -5.61 -0.62 -3.83
C ARG A 179 -6.73 -0.73 -4.85
N ARG A 180 -7.95 -0.45 -4.40
CA ARG A 180 -9.10 -0.40 -5.30
C ARG A 180 -9.06 0.89 -6.09
N VAL A 181 -9.38 0.80 -7.37
CA VAL A 181 -9.68 1.99 -8.17
C VAL A 181 -10.90 2.68 -7.54
N ASP A 182 -10.80 3.99 -7.41
CA ASP A 182 -11.79 4.86 -6.80
C ASP A 182 -13.18 4.59 -7.40
N PRO A 183 -14.18 4.23 -6.57
CA PRO A 183 -15.49 3.80 -7.09
C PRO A 183 -16.32 4.97 -7.62
N SER A 184 -15.99 6.21 -7.28
CA SER A 184 -16.75 7.40 -7.66
C SER A 184 -16.10 8.20 -8.79
N ILE A 185 -15.21 7.57 -9.58
CA ILE A 185 -14.64 8.20 -10.77
C ILE A 185 -15.75 8.52 -11.76
N ARG A 186 -15.94 9.82 -12.01
CA ARG A 186 -16.86 10.31 -13.04
C ARG A 186 -16.11 10.48 -14.35
N LEU A 187 -16.55 9.74 -15.37
CA LEU A 187 -15.95 9.76 -16.70
C LEU A 187 -16.59 10.87 -17.57
N PRO A 188 -15.78 11.59 -18.36
CA PRO A 188 -16.30 12.41 -19.45
C PRO A 188 -17.09 11.57 -20.47
N GLY A 189 -18.04 12.18 -21.17
CA GLY A 189 -18.81 11.51 -22.22
C GLY A 189 -17.90 10.95 -23.31
N GLY A 190 -18.10 9.68 -23.68
CA GLY A 190 -17.32 9.01 -24.73
C GLY A 190 -15.92 8.53 -24.32
N VAL A 191 -15.51 8.72 -23.05
CA VAL A 191 -14.20 8.27 -22.54
C VAL A 191 -14.38 7.04 -21.65
N SER A 192 -13.67 5.95 -21.98
CA SER A 192 -13.63 4.76 -21.11
C SER A 192 -12.75 5.00 -19.88
N LEU A 193 -13.01 4.26 -18.79
CA LEU A 193 -12.17 4.35 -17.59
C LEU A 193 -10.70 4.05 -17.89
N ALA A 194 -10.44 3.00 -18.67
CA ALA A 194 -9.09 2.64 -19.09
C ALA A 194 -8.35 3.81 -19.76
N ARG A 195 -9.02 4.52 -20.68
CA ARG A 195 -8.46 5.69 -21.34
C ARG A 195 -8.27 6.86 -20.38
N ALA A 196 -9.26 7.16 -19.54
CA ALA A 196 -9.16 8.23 -18.55
C ALA A 196 -7.98 8.08 -17.59
N LEU A 197 -7.61 6.82 -17.26
CA LEU A 197 -6.51 6.50 -16.35
C LEU A 197 -5.13 6.50 -17.03
N VAL A 198 -5.03 6.07 -18.28
CA VAL A 198 -3.73 5.82 -18.93
C VAL A 198 -3.31 6.93 -19.89
N ASP A 199 -4.25 7.68 -20.46
CA ASP A 199 -4.02 8.64 -21.55
C ASP A 199 -3.52 10.01 -21.04
N SER A 200 -2.42 9.99 -20.27
CA SER A 200 -1.82 11.17 -19.61
C SER A 200 -0.61 11.77 -20.37
N GLY A 201 -0.27 11.23 -21.55
CA GLY A 201 0.87 11.68 -22.36
C GLY A 201 0.62 12.96 -23.18
N PRO A 202 1.66 13.47 -23.88
CA PRO A 202 1.52 14.54 -24.86
C PRO A 202 0.55 14.14 -25.98
N GLY A 203 -0.49 14.95 -26.23
CA GLY A 203 -1.56 14.63 -27.17
C GLY A 203 -2.65 13.70 -26.63
N GLY A 204 -2.57 13.32 -25.35
CA GLY A 204 -3.63 12.57 -24.65
C GLY A 204 -4.82 13.43 -24.26
N LEU A 205 -5.63 12.93 -23.32
CA LEU A 205 -6.80 13.67 -22.82
C LEU A 205 -6.39 15.02 -22.18
N ALA A 206 -7.28 16.01 -22.26
CA ALA A 206 -7.13 17.26 -21.52
C ALA A 206 -7.13 16.99 -20.00
N LEU A 207 -6.45 17.83 -19.22
CA LEU A 207 -6.19 17.58 -17.79
C LEU A 207 -7.48 17.35 -16.99
N GLU A 208 -8.54 18.10 -17.29
CA GLU A 208 -9.87 17.98 -16.68
C GLU A 208 -10.58 16.66 -17.00
N SER A 209 -10.17 15.98 -18.06
CA SER A 209 -10.68 14.67 -18.48
C SER A 209 -9.85 13.50 -17.97
N ARG A 210 -8.62 13.77 -17.49
CA ARG A 210 -7.74 12.74 -16.91
C ARG A 210 -8.22 12.33 -15.54
N ARG A 211 -7.98 11.08 -15.20
CA ARG A 211 -8.25 10.53 -13.88
C ARG A 211 -7.04 9.76 -13.39
N VAL A 212 -6.89 9.71 -12.08
CA VAL A 212 -5.99 8.76 -11.41
C VAL A 212 -6.83 7.68 -10.74
N PRO A 213 -6.32 6.45 -10.60
CA PRO A 213 -7.11 5.36 -10.01
C PRO A 213 -7.36 5.58 -8.52
N VAL A 214 -6.52 6.36 -7.86
CA VAL A 214 -6.54 6.64 -6.42
C VAL A 214 -6.13 8.08 -6.20
N ALA A 215 -7.11 8.96 -6.05
CA ALA A 215 -6.88 10.39 -5.88
C ALA A 215 -6.80 10.79 -4.40
N VAL A 216 -5.91 11.74 -4.12
CA VAL A 216 -5.83 12.45 -2.84
C VAL A 216 -5.94 13.95 -3.06
N GLY A 217 -6.50 14.65 -2.07
CA GLY A 217 -6.59 16.10 -2.03
C GLY A 217 -5.25 16.76 -1.72
N THR A 218 -5.27 18.09 -1.62
CA THR A 218 -4.10 18.89 -1.21
C THR A 218 -3.67 18.63 0.23
N ASP A 219 -4.54 18.06 1.05
CA ASP A 219 -4.31 17.65 2.44
C ASP A 219 -3.84 16.19 2.56
N GLY A 220 -3.69 15.47 1.44
CA GLY A 220 -3.30 14.06 1.42
C GLY A 220 -4.44 13.08 1.72
N ARG A 221 -5.68 13.54 1.92
CA ARG A 221 -6.83 12.66 2.17
C ARG A 221 -7.38 12.09 0.86
N PRO A 222 -7.81 10.80 0.83
CA PRO A 222 -8.45 10.22 -0.34
C PRO A 222 -9.72 10.99 -0.75
N THR A 223 -9.83 11.36 -2.03
CA THR A 223 -11.04 12.03 -2.57
C THR A 223 -12.04 11.06 -3.17
N LEU A 224 -11.61 9.82 -3.46
CA LEU A 224 -12.42 8.72 -3.98
C LEU A 224 -13.12 8.99 -5.32
N ASN A 225 -12.64 10.00 -6.06
CA ASN A 225 -13.25 10.47 -7.30
C ASN A 225 -12.28 10.45 -8.50
N GLY A 226 -11.02 10.04 -8.29
CA GLY A 226 -9.97 10.04 -9.29
C GLY A 226 -9.64 11.40 -9.92
N VAL A 227 -10.14 12.52 -9.38
CA VAL A 227 -9.91 13.85 -9.96
C VAL A 227 -8.51 14.34 -9.60
N ILE A 228 -7.77 14.76 -10.62
CA ILE A 228 -6.51 15.48 -10.45
C ILE A 228 -6.88 16.96 -10.26
N GLY A 229 -6.57 17.53 -9.11
CA GLY A 229 -6.86 18.93 -8.79
C GLY A 229 -5.64 19.83 -8.98
N ALA A 230 -5.84 21.15 -8.84
CA ALA A 230 -4.73 22.10 -8.79
C ALA A 230 -3.88 21.91 -7.52
N GLY A 231 -2.61 22.35 -7.59
CA GLY A 231 -1.68 22.31 -6.46
C GLY A 231 -1.22 20.88 -6.14
N ASN A 232 -1.24 20.51 -4.86
CA ASN A 232 -0.78 19.19 -4.40
C ASN A 232 -1.83 18.08 -4.57
N ALA A 233 -3.02 18.32 -5.12
CA ALA A 233 -3.97 17.22 -5.36
C ALA A 233 -3.48 16.30 -6.50
N GLY A 234 -3.76 15.01 -6.43
CA GLY A 234 -3.35 14.07 -7.48
C GLY A 234 -3.28 12.63 -7.01
N TYR A 235 -2.38 11.85 -7.60
CA TYR A 235 -2.19 10.43 -7.25
C TYR A 235 -1.79 10.25 -5.78
N GLY A 236 -2.49 9.39 -5.05
CA GLY A 236 -2.17 9.05 -3.67
C GLY A 236 -0.93 8.18 -3.59
N GLN A 237 0.18 8.67 -3.04
CA GLN A 237 1.43 7.92 -2.90
C GLN A 237 1.45 7.11 -1.59
N PRO A 238 2.23 6.00 -1.49
CA PRO A 238 2.52 5.36 -0.21
C PRO A 238 3.10 6.34 0.82
N ILE A 239 2.84 6.05 2.08
CA ILE A 239 3.28 6.85 3.23
C ILE A 239 4.16 5.96 4.12
N VAL A 240 5.27 6.50 4.61
CA VAL A 240 6.08 5.87 5.65
C VAL A 240 5.95 6.72 6.90
N LEU A 241 5.53 6.12 8.01
CA LEU A 241 5.43 6.76 9.33
C LEU A 241 6.40 6.17 10.32
N GLN A 242 6.92 7.02 11.20
CA GLN A 242 7.78 6.61 12.30
C GLN A 242 6.93 6.11 13.48
N VAL A 243 7.31 4.98 14.05
CA VAL A 243 6.73 4.48 15.31
C VAL A 243 7.38 5.26 16.47
N ALA A 244 6.58 5.63 17.47
CA ALA A 244 7.04 6.37 18.64
C ALA A 244 8.01 5.52 19.46
N GLN A 245 9.22 6.04 19.68
CA GLN A 245 10.19 5.45 20.59
C GLN A 245 9.85 5.87 22.03
N GLY A 246 9.96 4.95 22.99
CA GLY A 246 9.63 5.20 24.39
C GLY A 246 8.33 4.57 24.89
N GLN A 247 7.70 3.69 24.10
CA GLN A 247 6.79 2.69 24.66
C GLN A 247 7.60 1.77 25.58
N PRO A 248 7.03 1.27 26.70
CA PRO A 248 7.69 0.26 27.52
C PRO A 248 8.12 -0.90 26.61
N ASP A 249 9.35 -1.37 26.79
CA ASP A 249 9.86 -2.50 26.01
C ASP A 249 8.91 -3.68 26.18
N TYR A 250 8.75 -4.46 25.09
CA TYR A 250 7.93 -5.66 25.18
C TYR A 250 8.49 -6.56 26.26
N GLU A 251 7.61 -7.05 27.14
CA GLU A 251 8.05 -8.05 28.08
C GLU A 251 8.57 -9.26 27.30
N ARG A 252 9.63 -9.84 27.83
CA ARG A 252 10.21 -11.05 27.29
C ARG A 252 9.14 -12.14 27.34
N ALA A 253 8.96 -12.89 26.25
CA ALA A 253 7.95 -13.96 26.19
C ALA A 253 8.15 -15.05 27.26
N ASP A 254 9.35 -15.14 27.84
CA ASP A 254 9.75 -16.01 28.95
C ASP A 254 9.67 -15.33 30.33
N SER A 255 9.09 -14.13 30.44
CA SER A 255 8.87 -13.46 31.73
C SER A 255 7.96 -14.33 32.61
N PRO A 256 8.36 -14.68 33.85
CA PRO A 256 7.56 -15.53 34.73
C PRO A 256 6.30 -14.84 35.25
N THR A 257 6.21 -13.51 35.09
CA THR A 257 5.04 -12.69 35.33
C THR A 257 4.78 -11.89 34.06
N PRO A 258 4.13 -12.47 33.03
CA PRO A 258 3.64 -11.67 31.92
C PRO A 258 2.63 -10.71 32.53
N THR A 259 3.01 -9.46 32.68
CA THR A 259 2.04 -8.45 33.10
C THR A 259 1.01 -8.33 31.99
N ARG A 260 -0.18 -7.84 32.35
CA ARG A 260 -1.26 -7.55 31.40
C ARG A 260 -0.85 -6.48 30.36
N ASP A 261 0.36 -5.94 30.46
CA ASP A 261 0.89 -4.80 29.73
C ASP A 261 1.80 -5.20 28.54
N ASP A 262 1.84 -6.47 28.12
CA ASP A 262 2.48 -6.86 26.84
C ASP A 262 1.62 -6.38 25.66
N ASP A 263 1.65 -5.06 25.45
CA ASP A 263 0.91 -4.28 24.45
C ASP A 263 1.43 -4.51 23.01
N ARG A 264 1.79 -5.75 22.65
CA ARG A 264 2.26 -6.13 21.30
C ARG A 264 1.21 -5.93 20.22
N ASP A 265 -0.05 -5.83 20.60
CA ASP A 265 -1.15 -5.49 19.72
C ASP A 265 -1.32 -3.97 19.54
N ARG A 266 -0.46 -3.13 20.13
CA ARG A 266 -0.60 -1.66 20.09
C ARG A 266 0.61 -0.98 19.49
N LEU A 267 0.36 -0.13 18.49
CA LEU A 267 1.36 0.74 17.90
C LEU A 267 1.04 2.20 18.22
N GLN A 268 2.05 2.98 18.58
CA GLN A 268 1.95 4.44 18.67
C GLN A 268 2.85 5.07 17.62
N PHE A 269 2.36 6.11 16.94
CA PHE A 269 3.14 6.82 15.94
C PHE A 269 3.79 8.08 16.53
N SER A 270 5.01 8.35 16.08
CA SER A 270 5.76 9.53 16.45
C SER A 270 5.18 10.75 15.75
N THR A 271 5.00 11.84 16.48
CA THR A 271 4.74 13.17 15.90
C THR A 271 6.03 13.86 15.44
N ALA A 272 7.19 13.39 15.92
CA ALA A 272 8.50 13.81 15.42
C ALA A 272 8.78 13.12 14.08
N ASN A 273 8.80 13.91 13.01
CA ASN A 273 8.83 13.47 11.61
C ASN A 273 10.26 13.20 11.08
N THR A 274 11.13 12.56 11.87
CA THR A 274 12.54 12.44 11.46
C THR A 274 12.76 11.42 10.35
N ASN A 275 11.96 10.35 10.31
CA ASN A 275 12.09 9.28 9.33
C ASN A 275 10.87 9.13 8.41
N ALA A 276 9.84 9.98 8.56
CA ALA A 276 8.61 9.79 7.79
C ALA A 276 8.76 10.32 6.35
N GLN A 277 8.13 9.60 5.43
CA GLN A 277 8.04 10.00 4.02
C GLN A 277 6.59 10.34 3.74
N LEU A 278 6.30 11.63 3.79
CA LEU A 278 4.97 12.17 3.59
C LEU A 278 4.81 12.68 2.15
N PRO A 279 3.74 12.31 1.45
CA PRO A 279 3.42 12.91 0.15
C PRO A 279 3.24 14.43 0.30
N PRO A 280 3.56 15.23 -0.73
CA PRO A 280 3.30 16.66 -0.74
C PRO A 280 1.89 17.02 -0.25
N GLY A 281 1.80 17.98 0.68
CA GLY A 281 0.54 18.44 1.28
C GLY A 281 0.00 17.59 2.43
N THR A 282 0.59 16.42 2.72
CA THR A 282 0.15 15.56 3.83
C THR A 282 0.92 15.93 5.09
N ASP A 283 0.23 16.38 6.13
CA ASP A 283 0.84 16.58 7.45
C ASP A 283 0.90 15.27 8.26
N VAL A 284 1.73 15.25 9.32
CA VAL A 284 1.93 14.05 10.17
C VAL A 284 0.65 13.60 10.85
N GLN A 285 -0.21 14.52 11.31
CA GLN A 285 -1.45 14.18 11.99
C GLN A 285 -2.45 13.55 11.02
N THR A 286 -2.53 14.08 9.80
CA THR A 286 -3.32 13.48 8.72
C THR A 286 -2.80 12.10 8.38
N ALA A 287 -1.48 11.91 8.25
CA ALA A 287 -0.90 10.59 8.04
C ALA A 287 -1.21 9.61 9.18
N ILE A 288 -1.10 10.03 10.45
CA ILE A 288 -1.47 9.21 11.62
C ILE A 288 -2.96 8.83 11.58
N ALA A 289 -3.84 9.78 11.24
CA ALA A 289 -5.26 9.53 11.09
C ALA A 289 -5.56 8.49 10.00
N LEU A 290 -4.87 8.56 8.86
CA LEU A 290 -4.98 7.59 7.77
C LEU A 290 -4.44 6.21 8.19
N ALA A 291 -3.27 6.16 8.83
CA ALA A 291 -2.62 4.92 9.29
C ALA A 291 -3.47 4.15 10.31
N SER A 292 -4.38 4.83 11.00
CA SER A 292 -5.19 4.23 12.06
C SER A 292 -6.63 3.91 11.66
N GLN A 293 -6.96 3.99 10.37
CA GLN A 293 -8.29 3.60 9.89
C GLN A 293 -8.51 2.10 10.14
N ILE A 294 -9.71 1.71 10.56
CA ILE A 294 -10.05 0.29 10.70
C ILE A 294 -9.88 -0.40 9.35
N ASN A 295 -9.28 -1.59 9.37
CA ASN A 295 -8.83 -2.40 8.24
C ASN A 295 -7.61 -1.88 7.47
N GLN A 296 -6.99 -0.77 7.89
CA GLN A 296 -5.75 -0.32 7.29
C GLN A 296 -4.67 -1.41 7.41
N LEU A 297 -3.94 -1.63 6.32
CA LEU A 297 -2.82 -2.56 6.29
C LEU A 297 -1.51 -1.79 6.46
N LEU A 298 -0.74 -2.18 7.48
CA LEU A 298 0.54 -1.59 7.85
C LEU A 298 1.65 -2.61 7.62
N VAL A 299 2.80 -2.17 7.13
CA VAL A 299 3.98 -3.02 6.97
C VAL A 299 5.14 -2.46 7.77
N ASP A 300 5.62 -3.19 8.76
CA ASP A 300 6.79 -2.73 9.52
C ASP A 300 8.11 -2.85 8.77
N ASN A 301 9.17 -2.29 9.34
CA ASN A 301 10.54 -2.38 8.81
C ASN A 301 11.13 -3.81 8.81
N PHE A 302 10.37 -4.82 9.20
CA PHE A 302 10.74 -6.23 9.07
C PHE A 302 10.01 -6.94 7.95
N GLY A 303 8.91 -6.38 7.46
CA GLY A 303 8.06 -6.98 6.45
C GLY A 303 6.88 -7.75 7.04
N ASN A 304 6.61 -7.63 8.35
CA ASN A 304 5.37 -8.15 8.92
C ASN A 304 4.21 -7.23 8.50
N VAL A 305 3.07 -7.83 8.21
CA VAL A 305 1.86 -7.11 7.79
C VAL A 305 0.84 -7.17 8.93
N TYR A 306 0.33 -6.00 9.29
CA TYR A 306 -0.66 -5.84 10.35
C TYR A 306 -1.94 -5.22 9.81
N ARG A 307 -3.08 -5.65 10.34
CA ARG A 307 -4.38 -5.02 10.10
C ARG A 307 -4.76 -4.20 11.32
N VAL A 308 -5.16 -2.95 11.10
CA VAL A 308 -5.72 -2.13 12.17
C VAL A 308 -7.13 -2.60 12.50
N VAL A 309 -7.37 -2.99 13.75
CA VAL A 309 -8.68 -3.46 14.24
C VAL A 309 -9.39 -2.43 15.11
N GLY A 310 -8.65 -1.46 15.65
CA GLY A 310 -9.21 -0.43 16.51
C GLY A 310 -8.20 0.61 16.97
N ARG A 311 -8.59 1.39 17.97
CA ARG A 311 -7.76 2.41 18.63
C ARG A 311 -8.00 2.38 20.13
N ASP A 312 -6.96 2.65 20.89
CA ASP A 312 -7.02 2.94 22.32
C ASP A 312 -6.25 4.25 22.59
N GLY A 313 -7.00 5.34 22.76
CA GLY A 313 -6.42 6.68 22.83
C GLY A 313 -5.61 7.03 21.57
N GLN A 314 -4.30 7.23 21.74
CA GLN A 314 -3.34 7.53 20.66
C GLN A 314 -2.69 6.27 20.06
N ARG A 315 -3.01 5.09 20.60
CA ARG A 315 -2.47 3.81 20.14
C ARG A 315 -3.42 3.18 19.14
N VAL A 316 -2.86 2.58 18.11
CA VAL A 316 -3.55 1.80 17.10
C VAL A 316 -3.50 0.34 17.51
N ILE A 317 -4.65 -0.32 17.57
CA ILE A 317 -4.73 -1.76 17.86
C ILE A 317 -4.59 -2.51 16.54
N ILE A 318 -3.65 -3.46 16.49
CA ILE A 318 -3.27 -4.22 15.31
C ILE A 318 -3.45 -5.74 15.51
N ASP A 319 -3.69 -6.44 14.39
CA ASP A 319 -3.79 -7.90 14.31
C ASP A 319 -3.08 -8.41 13.04
N PRO A 320 -2.17 -9.40 13.13
CA PRO A 320 -1.67 -10.04 14.36
C PRO A 320 -0.88 -9.05 15.24
N PRO A 321 -0.62 -9.38 16.52
CA PRO A 321 0.30 -8.60 17.34
C PRO A 321 1.74 -8.67 16.78
N VAL A 322 2.59 -7.71 17.16
CA VAL A 322 4.01 -7.70 16.80
C VAL A 322 4.68 -9.01 17.23
N PRO A 323 5.42 -9.70 16.33
CA PRO A 323 6.02 -10.99 16.65
C PRO A 323 6.94 -10.97 17.87
N ALA A 324 6.91 -12.05 18.65
CA ALA A 324 7.70 -12.21 19.89
C ALA A 324 9.22 -12.07 19.70
N TRP A 325 9.73 -12.28 18.47
CA TRP A 325 11.15 -12.14 18.15
C TRP A 325 11.60 -10.67 18.06
N VAL A 326 10.67 -9.73 17.87
CA VAL A 326 10.93 -8.29 18.03
C VAL A 326 10.96 -8.01 19.54
N ARG A 327 12.16 -7.82 20.07
CA ARG A 327 12.38 -7.70 21.51
C ARG A 327 12.22 -6.27 21.99
N ASN A 328 12.70 -5.31 21.22
CA ASN A 328 12.64 -3.90 21.57
C ASN A 328 11.78 -3.14 20.58
N MET A 329 10.85 -2.32 21.07
CA MET A 329 10.02 -1.48 20.21
C MET A 329 10.86 -0.46 19.43
N SER A 330 12.06 -0.13 19.92
CA SER A 330 13.05 0.69 19.21
C SER A 330 13.54 0.07 17.89
N GLU A 331 13.42 -1.25 17.73
CA GLU A 331 13.72 -1.94 16.48
C GLU A 331 12.58 -1.77 15.45
N LEU A 332 11.36 -1.53 15.92
CA LEU A 332 10.21 -1.20 15.08
C LEU A 332 10.25 0.29 14.74
N GLN A 333 11.05 0.67 13.74
CA GLN A 333 11.34 2.09 13.49
C GLN A 333 10.25 2.80 12.68
N VAL A 334 9.74 2.12 11.66
CA VAL A 334 8.80 2.70 10.70
C VAL A 334 7.77 1.68 10.24
N VAL A 335 6.60 2.18 9.87
CA VAL A 335 5.59 1.42 9.13
C VAL A 335 5.31 2.09 7.79
N ALA A 336 5.08 1.29 6.75
CA ALA A 336 4.62 1.75 5.46
C ALA A 336 3.14 1.38 5.25
N PHE A 337 2.41 2.27 4.59
CA PHE A 337 1.01 2.06 4.24
C PHE A 337 0.61 2.96 3.06
N VAL A 338 -0.66 2.95 2.67
CA VAL A 338 -1.21 3.81 1.62
C VAL A 338 -2.41 4.62 2.13
N PRO A 339 -2.68 5.84 1.59
CA PRO A 339 -3.74 6.72 2.09
C PRO A 339 -5.15 6.11 2.10
N GLN A 340 -5.45 5.27 1.11
CA GLN A 340 -6.68 4.49 1.04
C GLN A 340 -6.39 3.08 1.57
N VAL A 341 -7.32 2.51 2.32
CA VAL A 341 -7.24 1.13 2.81
C VAL A 341 -6.92 0.17 1.67
N ALA A 342 -5.73 -0.45 1.73
CA ALA A 342 -5.29 -1.45 0.77
C ALA A 342 -6.22 -2.67 0.84
N SER A 343 -6.55 -3.24 -0.32
CA SER A 343 -7.26 -4.52 -0.37
C SER A 343 -6.38 -5.69 0.02
N GLU A 344 -5.09 -5.60 -0.31
CA GLU A 344 -4.10 -6.63 -0.05
C GLU A 344 -2.70 -6.01 0.04
N VAL A 345 -1.82 -6.64 0.82
CA VAL A 345 -0.40 -6.29 0.86
C VAL A 345 0.43 -7.56 0.70
N LYS A 346 1.42 -7.50 -0.21
CA LYS A 346 2.35 -8.60 -0.42
C LYS A 346 3.78 -8.15 -0.21
N VAL A 347 4.50 -8.86 0.67
CA VAL A 347 5.91 -8.61 0.96
C VAL A 347 6.76 -9.73 0.37
N PHE A 348 7.81 -9.37 -0.37
CA PHE A 348 8.74 -10.34 -0.95
C PHE A 348 10.13 -9.74 -1.13
N THR A 349 11.12 -10.61 -1.35
CA THR A 349 12.52 -10.21 -1.54
C THR A 349 12.97 -10.47 -2.98
N ILE A 350 13.80 -9.55 -3.51
CA ILE A 350 14.53 -9.70 -4.76
C ILE A 350 16.04 -9.59 -4.52
N THR A 351 16.82 -10.36 -5.28
CA THR A 351 18.28 -10.25 -5.35
C THR A 351 18.66 -9.32 -6.50
N THR A 352 19.80 -8.64 -6.37
CA THR A 352 20.26 -7.58 -7.30
C THR A 352 21.48 -7.97 -8.15
N ASN A 353 21.80 -9.27 -8.21
CA ASN A 353 23.01 -9.84 -8.82
C ASN A 353 23.36 -9.28 -10.21
#